data_AF-A0A3S3NTQ8-F1
#
_entry.id   AF-A0A3S3NTQ8-F1
#
_cell.length_a   1.000
_cell.length_b   1.000
_cell.length_c   1.000
_cell.angle_alpha   90.00
_cell.angle_beta   90.00
_cell.angle_gamma   90.00
#
_symmetry.space_group_name_H-M   'P 1'
#
loop_
_entity.id
_entity.type
_entity.pdbx_description
1 polymer ?
#
loop_
_entity_poly.entity_id
_entity_poly.type
_entity_poly.pdbx_seq_one_letter_code
_entity_poly.pdbx_strand_id
1 'polypeptide(L)'
;MPELRVFLNDLPENDFNTIFRSLPVFYDRLEEEKGLPPWTCFIAGVPGSFDGRLFPRDLLDFVHSSYSVHWLSQVPKGLQGEIGEALNKGHVYMAESSPHAVFKAYLEQFQRDFSLFLKFHSEEMICGGRMVLTLLGRKGDEEPSSGDCCQLWELLA
;
A
#
# COMPACT_ATOMS: atom_id res chain seq x y z
N MET A 1 20.11 23.50 -8.91
CA MET A 1 19.28 22.29 -9.09
C MET A 1 18.99 21.74 -7.71
N PRO A 2 17.74 21.40 -7.35
CA PRO A 2 17.45 20.85 -6.03
C PRO A 2 18.05 19.45 -5.87
N GLU A 3 18.40 19.09 -4.64
CA GLU A 3 18.73 17.72 -4.26
C GLU A 3 17.45 16.94 -4.02
N LEU A 4 17.33 15.75 -4.62
CA LEU A 4 16.20 14.84 -4.44
C LEU A 4 16.54 13.79 -3.38
N ARG A 5 15.69 13.63 -2.37
CA ARG A 5 15.78 12.55 -1.39
C ARG A 5 14.61 11.60 -1.59
N VAL A 6 14.90 10.34 -1.88
CA VAL A 6 13.91 9.31 -2.18
C VAL A 6 13.96 8.26 -1.08
N PHE A 7 12.81 8.04 -0.45
CA PHE A 7 12.63 6.98 0.54
C PHE A 7 11.80 5.86 -0.06
N LEU A 8 12.39 4.66 -0.12
CA LEU A 8 11.72 3.44 -0.54
C LEU A 8 11.20 2.75 0.71
N ASN A 9 9.89 2.78 0.93
CA ASN A 9 9.24 2.10 2.05
C ASN A 9 8.60 0.79 1.60
N ASP A 10 8.78 -0.24 2.42
CA ASP A 10 8.11 -1.53 2.33
C ASP A 10 8.21 -2.23 3.69
N LEU A 11 7.57 -3.38 3.85
CA LEU A 11 7.66 -4.21 5.05
C LEU A 11 9.11 -4.62 5.34
N PRO A 12 9.48 -4.87 6.62
CA PRO A 12 10.83 -5.27 7.00
C PRO A 12 11.37 -6.52 6.28
N GLU A 13 10.48 -7.40 5.86
CA GLU A 13 10.80 -8.64 5.14
C GLU A 13 11.13 -8.42 3.66
N ASN A 14 10.89 -7.22 3.11
CA ASN A 14 11.21 -6.90 1.73
C ASN A 14 12.73 -6.94 1.47
N ASP A 15 13.11 -7.41 0.27
CA ASP A 15 14.52 -7.51 -0.13
C ASP A 15 15.08 -6.19 -0.65
N PHE A 16 15.30 -5.24 0.27
CA PHE A 16 16.00 -4.00 -0.03
C PHE A 16 17.43 -4.20 -0.55
N ASN A 17 18.09 -5.33 -0.21
CA ASN A 17 19.47 -5.56 -0.65
C ASN A 17 19.55 -5.70 -2.16
N THR A 18 18.56 -6.32 -2.80
CA THR A 18 18.51 -6.42 -4.26
C THR A 18 18.37 -5.05 -4.91
N ILE A 19 17.59 -4.14 -4.32
CA ILE A 19 17.50 -2.75 -4.78
C ILE A 19 18.83 -2.03 -4.58
N PHE A 20 19.45 -2.14 -3.40
CA PHE A 20 20.71 -1.44 -3.12
C PHE A 20 21.87 -1.89 -4.01
N ARG A 21 21.91 -3.17 -4.38
CA ARG A 21 22.89 -3.70 -5.35
C ARG A 21 22.71 -3.12 -6.76
N SER A 22 21.51 -2.67 -7.14
CA SER A 22 21.24 -2.10 -8.46
C SER A 22 21.47 -0.59 -8.55
N LEU A 23 21.64 0.09 -7.41
CA LEU A 23 21.85 1.55 -7.35
C LEU A 23 23.04 2.06 -8.18
N PRO A 24 24.21 1.41 -8.23
CA PRO A 24 25.32 1.89 -9.07
C PRO A 24 24.92 2.01 -10.55
N VAL A 25 24.32 0.95 -11.10
CA VAL A 25 23.83 0.93 -12.49
C VAL A 25 22.74 1.98 -12.71
N PHE A 26 21.87 2.21 -11.73
CA PHE A 26 20.86 3.27 -11.79
C PHE A 26 21.50 4.66 -11.88
N TYR A 27 22.54 4.94 -11.09
CA TYR A 27 23.22 6.24 -11.11
C TYR A 27 23.99 6.47 -12.40
N ASP A 28 24.66 5.45 -12.95
CA ASP A 28 25.32 5.53 -14.26
C ASP A 28 24.30 5.92 -15.35
N ARG A 29 23.13 5.26 -15.37
CA ARG A 29 22.05 5.58 -16.30
C ARG A 29 21.43 6.97 -16.08
N LEU A 30 21.35 7.41 -14.82
CA LEU A 30 20.84 8.74 -14.50
C LEU A 30 21.74 9.83 -15.09
N GLU A 31 23.06 9.64 -15.04
CA GLU A 31 24.02 10.55 -15.65
C GLU A 31 23.98 10.47 -17.18
N GLU A 32 23.99 9.28 -17.76
CA GLU A 32 24.00 9.07 -19.22
C GLU A 32 22.70 9.52 -19.91
N GLU A 33 21.54 9.14 -19.38
CA GLU A 33 20.24 9.37 -20.04
C GLU A 33 19.62 10.72 -19.69
N LYS A 34 19.89 11.25 -18.49
CA LYS A 34 19.26 12.50 -17.99
C LYS A 34 20.26 13.64 -17.81
N GLY A 35 21.57 13.39 -17.95
CA GLY A 35 22.60 14.40 -17.66
C GLY A 35 22.60 14.84 -16.20
N LEU A 36 22.06 14.02 -15.30
CA LEU A 36 21.90 14.33 -13.89
C LEU A 36 23.00 13.64 -13.09
N PRO A 37 23.89 14.39 -12.42
CA PRO A 37 24.94 13.79 -11.64
C PRO A 37 24.42 12.97 -10.44
N PRO A 38 25.15 11.93 -10.00
CA PRO A 38 24.72 11.07 -8.88
C PRO A 38 24.46 11.81 -7.56
N TRP A 39 25.19 12.90 -7.28
CA TRP A 39 25.03 13.69 -6.05
C TRP A 39 23.74 14.54 -6.00
N THR A 40 22.86 14.40 -6.99
CA THR A 40 21.59 15.13 -7.07
C THR A 40 20.40 14.28 -6.62
N CYS A 41 20.60 12.98 -6.42
CA CYS A 41 19.57 12.04 -5.99
C CYS A 41 20.12 11.10 -4.92
N PHE A 42 19.44 11.03 -3.77
CA PHE A 42 19.84 10.21 -2.63
C PHE A 42 18.71 9.24 -2.29
N ILE A 43 18.99 7.94 -2.42
CA ILE A 43 18.01 6.87 -2.18
C ILE A 43 18.28 6.19 -0.85
N ALA A 44 17.25 6.02 -0.03
CA ALA A 44 17.28 5.28 1.23
C ALA A 44 16.11 4.30 1.33
N GLY A 45 16.31 3.15 1.99
CA GLY A 45 15.23 2.23 2.34
C GLY A 45 14.70 2.50 3.74
N VAL A 46 13.38 2.36 3.92
CA VAL A 46 12.66 2.59 5.18
C VAL A 46 11.80 1.37 5.48
N PRO A 47 12.29 0.42 6.29
CA PRO A 47 11.51 -0.77 6.62
C PRO A 47 10.40 -0.44 7.62
N GLY A 48 9.17 -0.85 7.34
CA GLY A 48 8.02 -0.67 8.22
C GLY A 48 6.68 -0.65 7.48
N SER A 49 5.59 -0.95 8.19
CA SER A 49 4.25 -0.82 7.62
C SER A 49 3.86 0.65 7.45
N PHE A 50 3.25 0.96 6.29
CA PHE A 50 2.65 2.27 5.99
C PHE A 50 1.36 2.54 6.77
N ASP A 51 0.81 1.56 7.49
CA ASP A 51 -0.35 1.78 8.38
C ASP A 51 0.05 2.54 9.66
N GLY A 52 1.35 2.77 9.84
CA GLY A 52 1.94 3.51 10.95
C GLY A 52 2.75 4.73 10.51
N ARG A 53 3.32 5.41 11.50
CA ARG A 53 4.24 6.53 11.28
C ARG A 53 5.64 6.01 10.94
N LEU A 54 6.20 6.49 9.84
CA LEU A 54 7.50 6.12 9.27
C LEU A 54 8.50 7.28 9.32
N PHE A 55 8.01 8.51 9.27
CA PHE A 55 8.85 9.70 9.13
C PHE A 55 8.59 10.73 10.24
N PRO A 56 9.58 11.60 10.53
CA PRO A 56 9.34 12.84 11.27
C PRO A 56 8.27 13.71 10.59
N ARG A 57 7.70 14.63 11.38
CA ARG A 57 6.73 15.61 10.86
C ARG A 57 7.38 16.54 9.85
N ASP A 58 6.59 16.97 8.87
CA ASP A 58 6.97 17.96 7.86
C ASP A 58 8.26 17.59 7.10
N LEU A 59 8.48 16.30 6.82
CA LEU A 59 9.65 15.82 6.08
C LEU A 59 9.36 15.60 4.60
N LEU A 60 8.15 15.16 4.25
CA LEU A 60 7.83 14.68 2.90
C LEU A 60 7.17 15.78 2.06
N ASP A 61 7.80 16.14 0.95
CA ASP A 61 7.18 16.99 -0.08
C ASP A 61 6.11 16.22 -0.88
N PHE A 62 6.37 14.94 -1.12
CA PHE A 62 5.58 14.11 -2.02
C PHE A 62 5.55 12.66 -1.55
N VAL A 63 4.35 12.06 -1.58
CA VAL A 63 4.13 10.63 -1.31
C VAL A 63 3.54 9.97 -2.55
N HIS A 64 4.11 8.84 -2.93
CA HIS A 64 3.57 7.99 -3.99
C HIS A 64 3.40 6.56 -3.47
N SER A 65 2.21 6.00 -3.68
CA SER A 65 1.95 4.58 -3.44
C SER A 65 1.17 4.00 -4.61
N SER A 66 1.59 2.83 -5.07
CA SER A 66 0.97 2.13 -6.19
C SER A 66 0.82 0.66 -5.86
N TYR A 67 -0.41 0.16 -5.91
CA TYR A 67 -0.77 -1.22 -5.63
C TYR A 67 -0.37 -1.71 -4.22
N SER A 68 -0.36 -0.81 -3.23
CA SER A 68 -0.06 -1.17 -1.83
C SER A 68 -1.25 -0.94 -0.89
N VAL A 69 -1.89 0.22 -0.96
CA VAL A 69 -2.90 0.67 0.02
C VAL A 69 -4.19 -0.17 0.06
N HIS A 70 -4.41 -1.06 -0.92
CA HIS A 70 -5.54 -2.01 -0.89
C HIS A 70 -5.26 -3.25 -0.03
N TRP A 71 -4.00 -3.49 0.35
CA TRP A 71 -3.65 -4.53 1.31
C TRP A 71 -4.04 -4.10 2.72
N LEU A 72 -4.82 -4.93 3.39
CA LEU A 72 -5.25 -4.67 4.75
C LEU A 72 -4.14 -4.98 5.75
N SER A 73 -4.09 -4.21 6.83
CA SER A 73 -3.11 -4.37 7.91
C SER A 73 -3.23 -5.74 8.61
N GLN A 74 -4.43 -6.31 8.59
CA GLN A 74 -4.74 -7.60 9.16
C GLN A 74 -6.02 -8.20 8.52
N VAL A 75 -6.24 -9.48 8.77
CA VAL A 75 -7.54 -10.13 8.48
C VAL A 75 -8.65 -9.38 9.24
N PRO A 76 -9.76 -9.01 8.58
CA PRO A 76 -10.86 -8.29 9.21
C PRO A 76 -11.38 -8.98 10.47
N LYS A 77 -11.52 -8.21 11.55
CA LYS A 77 -12.19 -8.66 12.77
C LYS A 77 -13.68 -8.82 12.47
N GLY A 78 -14.26 -9.99 12.75
CA GLY A 78 -15.66 -10.27 12.41
C GLY A 78 -15.85 -11.21 11.21
N LEU A 79 -14.80 -11.95 10.81
CA LEU A 79 -14.93 -13.10 9.91
C LEU A 79 -15.14 -14.44 10.65
N GLN A 80 -15.26 -14.39 11.98
CA GLN A 80 -15.64 -15.53 12.83
C GLN A 80 -17.03 -15.28 13.41
N GLY A 81 -17.86 -16.33 13.43
CA GLY A 81 -19.20 -16.33 14.01
C GLY A 81 -19.16 -16.42 15.53
N GLU A 82 -20.34 -16.37 16.16
CA GLU A 82 -20.49 -16.33 17.62
C GLU A 82 -19.90 -17.56 18.33
N ILE A 83 -19.81 -18.70 17.64
CA ILE A 83 -19.25 -19.95 18.17
C ILE A 83 -17.88 -20.29 17.55
N GLY A 84 -17.22 -19.29 16.92
CA GLY A 84 -15.86 -19.40 16.38
C GLY A 84 -15.78 -20.04 14.98
N GLU A 85 -16.91 -20.30 14.34
CA GLU A 85 -16.97 -20.81 12.98
C GLU A 85 -16.59 -19.74 11.96
N ALA A 86 -15.91 -20.12 10.86
CA ALA A 86 -15.63 -19.18 9.78
C ALA A 86 -16.95 -18.72 9.14
N LEU A 87 -17.13 -17.40 9.00
CA LEU A 87 -18.27 -16.81 8.32
C LEU A 87 -18.15 -16.91 6.79
N ASN A 88 -16.92 -16.87 6.27
CA ASN A 88 -16.65 -16.96 4.84
C ASN A 88 -16.26 -18.39 4.42
N LYS A 89 -17.18 -19.34 4.58
CA LYS A 89 -16.89 -20.76 4.33
C LYS A 89 -16.63 -21.00 2.85
N GLY A 90 -15.56 -21.72 2.54
CA GLY A 90 -15.20 -22.09 1.17
C GLY A 90 -14.52 -20.99 0.36
N HIS A 91 -14.18 -19.84 0.97
CA HIS A 91 -13.53 -18.73 0.29
C HIS A 91 -12.39 -18.14 1.12
N VAL A 92 -11.29 -17.78 0.45
CA VAL A 92 -10.13 -17.11 1.06
C VAL A 92 -10.30 -15.58 1.08
N TYR A 93 -11.24 -15.04 0.29
CA TYR A 93 -11.56 -13.62 0.16
C TYR A 93 -13.07 -13.42 -0.07
N MET A 94 -13.54 -12.19 -0.21
CA MET A 94 -14.91 -11.87 -0.61
C MET A 94 -15.23 -12.51 -1.97
N ALA A 95 -16.36 -13.22 -2.04
CA ALA A 95 -16.88 -13.91 -3.22
C ALA A 95 -18.39 -13.67 -3.35
N GLU A 96 -18.99 -14.02 -4.49
CA GLU A 96 -20.44 -13.86 -4.73
C GLU A 96 -21.31 -14.56 -3.69
N SER A 97 -20.90 -15.74 -3.25
CA SER A 97 -21.58 -16.50 -2.20
C SER A 97 -21.25 -16.06 -0.77
N SER A 98 -20.37 -15.06 -0.57
CA SER A 98 -20.03 -14.58 0.76
C SER A 98 -21.24 -13.90 1.43
N PRO A 99 -21.50 -14.16 2.73
CA PRO A 99 -22.54 -13.44 3.47
C PRO A 99 -22.24 -11.93 3.53
N HIS A 100 -23.29 -11.10 3.59
CA HIS A 100 -23.15 -9.64 3.67
C HIS A 100 -22.24 -9.16 4.83
N ALA A 101 -22.23 -9.89 5.95
CA ALA A 101 -21.34 -9.62 7.08
C ALA A 101 -19.85 -9.65 6.72
N VAL A 102 -19.45 -10.50 5.76
CA VAL A 102 -18.07 -10.58 5.26
C VAL A 102 -17.70 -9.28 4.57
N PHE A 103 -18.51 -8.82 3.60
CA PHE A 103 -18.26 -7.56 2.89
C PHE A 103 -18.19 -6.36 3.84
N LYS A 104 -19.08 -6.32 4.83
CA LYS A 104 -19.06 -5.28 5.86
C LYS A 104 -17.76 -5.30 6.67
N ALA A 105 -17.30 -6.47 7.11
CA ALA A 105 -16.05 -6.61 7.86
C ALA A 105 -14.84 -6.12 7.05
N TYR A 106 -14.73 -6.49 5.77
CA TYR A 106 -13.66 -6.01 4.88
C TYR A 106 -13.72 -4.49 4.67
N LEU A 107 -14.91 -3.92 4.46
CA LEU A 107 -15.09 -2.48 4.30
C LEU A 107 -14.67 -1.72 5.56
N GLU A 108 -15.10 -2.17 6.74
CA GLU A 108 -14.75 -1.55 8.03
C GLU A 108 -13.25 -1.63 8.31
N GLN A 109 -12.60 -2.74 7.95
CA GLN A 109 -11.15 -2.89 8.07
C GLN A 109 -10.42 -1.94 7.11
N PHE A 110 -10.81 -1.90 5.83
CA PHE A 110 -10.22 -0.98 4.84
C PHE A 110 -10.39 0.50 5.26
N GLN A 111 -11.59 0.89 5.70
CA GLN A 111 -11.83 2.26 6.15
C GLN A 111 -10.94 2.66 7.32
N ARG A 112 -10.71 1.73 8.26
CA ARG A 112 -9.82 1.96 9.41
C ARG A 112 -8.38 2.12 8.95
N ASP A 113 -7.87 1.17 8.16
CA ASP A 113 -6.49 1.15 7.68
C ASP A 113 -6.20 2.37 6.81
N PHE A 114 -7.07 2.66 5.83
CA PHE A 114 -6.92 3.81 4.95
C PHE A 114 -6.99 5.15 5.70
N SER A 115 -7.84 5.26 6.72
CA SER A 115 -7.90 6.45 7.57
C SER A 115 -6.62 6.62 8.40
N LEU A 116 -6.04 5.54 8.90
CA LEU A 116 -4.77 5.56 9.63
C LEU A 116 -3.61 5.96 8.72
N PHE A 117 -3.53 5.36 7.52
CA PHE A 117 -2.58 5.73 6.47
C PHE A 117 -2.64 7.24 6.17
N LEU A 118 -3.83 7.77 5.85
CA LEU A 118 -4.00 9.20 5.57
C LEU A 118 -3.61 10.07 6.75
N LYS A 119 -4.01 9.68 7.98
CA LYS A 119 -3.68 10.42 9.19
C LYS A 119 -2.16 10.50 9.38
N PHE A 120 -1.46 9.37 9.41
CA PHE A 120 -0.03 9.34 9.69
C PHE A 120 0.76 10.08 8.62
N HIS A 121 0.48 9.83 7.35
CA HIS A 121 1.23 10.48 6.26
C HIS A 121 0.88 11.95 6.09
N SER A 122 -0.33 12.39 6.47
CA SER A 122 -0.62 13.83 6.53
C SER A 122 0.22 14.57 7.57
N GLU A 123 0.60 13.92 8.67
CA GLU A 123 1.49 14.52 9.68
C GLU A 123 2.95 14.55 9.23
N GLU A 124 3.35 13.64 8.33
CA GLU A 124 4.71 13.53 7.80
C GLU A 124 4.97 14.47 6.63
N MET A 125 3.91 14.90 5.96
CA MET A 125 3.96 15.79 4.81
C MET A 125 4.08 17.25 5.23
N ILE A 126 4.83 18.03 4.46
CA ILE A 126 4.87 19.48 4.62
C ILE A 126 3.53 20.12 4.25
N CYS A 127 3.32 21.34 4.73
CA CYS A 127 2.22 22.18 4.24
C CYS A 127 2.31 22.37 2.72
N GLY A 128 1.26 21.98 2.00
CA GLY A 128 1.19 22.06 0.54
C GLY A 128 1.73 20.83 -0.20
N GLY A 129 2.25 19.82 0.52
CA GLY A 129 2.68 18.55 -0.06
C GLY A 129 1.55 17.82 -0.80
N ARG A 130 1.94 16.84 -1.64
CA ARG A 130 0.99 16.08 -2.47
C ARG A 130 1.18 14.58 -2.32
N MET A 131 0.08 13.85 -2.47
CA MET A 131 0.06 12.40 -2.45
C MET A 131 -0.60 11.90 -3.74
N VAL A 132 0.01 10.90 -4.39
CA VAL A 132 -0.56 10.19 -5.53
C VAL A 132 -0.71 8.72 -5.16
N LEU A 133 -1.94 8.24 -5.18
CA LEU A 133 -2.29 6.87 -4.80
C LEU A 133 -2.91 6.16 -6.00
N THR A 134 -2.35 5.01 -6.35
CA THR A 134 -2.95 4.08 -7.31
C THR A 134 -3.26 2.79 -6.57
N LEU A 135 -4.52 2.38 -6.56
CA LEU A 135 -4.95 1.16 -5.89
C LEU A 135 -5.99 0.43 -6.74
N LEU A 136 -6.08 -0.88 -6.52
CA LEU A 136 -7.17 -1.67 -7.08
C LEU A 136 -8.48 -1.25 -6.42
N GLY A 137 -9.46 -0.98 -7.26
CA GLY A 137 -10.82 -0.68 -6.86
C GLY A 137 -11.80 -1.52 -7.66
N ARG A 138 -13.08 -1.27 -7.42
CA ARG A 138 -14.20 -1.86 -8.17
C ARG A 138 -15.15 -0.78 -8.65
N LYS A 139 -15.90 -1.03 -9.72
CA LYS A 139 -16.95 -0.12 -10.17
C LYS A 139 -18.13 -0.17 -9.20
N GLY A 140 -18.74 0.99 -8.93
CA GLY A 140 -19.77 1.14 -7.90
C GLY A 140 -21.14 0.56 -8.24
N ASP A 141 -21.42 0.32 -9.52
CA ASP A 141 -22.70 -0.23 -10.01
C ASP A 141 -22.70 -1.77 -10.09
N GLU A 142 -21.56 -2.39 -9.81
CA GLU A 142 -21.36 -3.83 -9.79
C GLU A 142 -21.58 -4.36 -8.37
N GLU A 143 -22.19 -5.55 -8.24
CA GLU A 143 -22.31 -6.20 -6.93
C GLU A 143 -20.92 -6.31 -6.28
N PRO A 144 -20.83 -6.24 -4.94
CA PRO A 144 -19.55 -6.28 -4.22
C PRO A 144 -18.63 -7.45 -4.60
N SER A 145 -19.22 -8.53 -5.11
CA SER A 145 -18.62 -9.77 -5.62
C SER A 145 -18.27 -9.76 -7.10
N SER A 146 -18.97 -8.97 -7.92
CA SER A 146 -18.72 -8.88 -9.34
C SER A 146 -17.60 -7.87 -9.61
N GLY A 147 -16.42 -8.37 -9.99
CA GLY A 147 -15.30 -7.54 -10.44
C GLY A 147 -13.97 -8.27 -10.43
N ASP A 148 -13.05 -7.83 -11.29
CA ASP A 148 -11.73 -8.44 -11.53
C ASP A 148 -10.89 -8.62 -10.24
N CYS A 149 -11.09 -7.75 -9.23
CA CYS A 149 -10.34 -7.78 -7.98
C CYS A 149 -10.74 -8.95 -7.06
N CYS A 150 -12.00 -9.39 -7.07
CA CYS A 150 -12.45 -10.57 -6.32
C CYS A 150 -12.07 -11.86 -7.06
N GLN A 151 -12.15 -11.84 -8.40
CA GLN A 151 -11.80 -12.97 -9.26
C GLN A 151 -10.33 -13.39 -9.13
N LEU A 152 -9.41 -12.45 -8.92
CA LEU A 152 -7.99 -12.78 -8.71
C LEU A 152 -7.78 -13.75 -7.54
N TRP A 153 -8.58 -13.59 -6.47
CA TRP A 153 -8.47 -14.40 -5.26
C TRP A 153 -9.32 -15.67 -5.30
N GLU A 154 -10.39 -15.71 -6.11
CA GLU A 154 -11.15 -16.94 -6.38
C GLU A 154 -10.30 -17.99 -7.10
N LEU A 155 -9.35 -17.59 -7.95
CA LEU A 155 -8.41 -18.51 -8.62
C LEU A 155 -7.43 -19.23 -7.67
N LEU A 156 -7.30 -18.74 -6.44
CA LEU A 156 -6.38 -19.29 -5.43
C LEU A 156 -7.11 -20.15 -4.37
N ALA A 157 -8.43 -20.26 -4.45
CA ALA A 157 -9.28 -21.01 -3.51
C ALA A 157 -9.62 -22.42 -4.00
#